data_AF-A0A482VMR6-F1
#
_entry.id   AF-A0A482VMR6-F1
#
_cell.length_a   1.000
_cell.length_b   1.000
_cell.length_c   1.000
_cell.angle_alpha   90.00
_cell.angle_beta   90.00
_cell.angle_gamma   90.00
#
_symmetry.space_group_name_H-M   'P 1'
#
loop_
_entity.id
_entity.type
_entity.pdbx_description
1 polymer ?
#
loop_
_entity_poly.entity_id
_entity_poly.type
_entity_poly.pdbx_seq_one_letter_code
_entity_poly.pdbx_strand_id
1 'polypeptide(L)'
;METADEQLFSKSAPLLAAASELAYHTVHCSALNAEELRRENGLEILLEAYTRCVNVLNKSSKPTDTAVLVCTHITRCFSVAAQFQGCRERMIDLKQLVKDLCRILYFKHLTKLCSVATECVSALSIDSILQLELIKSGALWHLLLFMFNYDFTLDEGGVERSEDANQQEVSNRLAKEAIKACASLGGYIPGDNAPPINNLTRGILESLLTSFLANQLGNEKPEEILKTLNSNSETPYLVWDNGTRAELTDFLETRRSGREELDLNIGSEFTYSAHSGELRIGGIFVRIYNQQPTYPIQ
;
A
#
# COMPACT_ATOMS: atom_id res chain seq x y z
N MET A 1 -21.10 21.66 -12.45
CA MET A 1 -20.07 21.41 -11.42
C MET A 1 -18.69 21.53 -12.06
N GLU A 2 -17.64 21.97 -11.35
CA GLU A 2 -16.27 22.00 -11.90
C GLU A 2 -15.79 20.62 -12.36
N THR A 3 -16.30 19.55 -11.75
CA THR A 3 -16.03 18.16 -12.15
C THR A 3 -16.36 17.87 -13.61
N ALA A 4 -17.33 18.59 -14.19
CA ALA A 4 -17.77 18.47 -15.58
C ALA A 4 -17.15 19.53 -16.53
N ASP A 5 -16.30 20.43 -16.04
CA ASP A 5 -15.77 21.54 -16.85
C ASP A 5 -14.58 21.07 -17.70
N GLU A 6 -14.73 20.97 -19.03
CA GLU A 6 -13.67 20.51 -19.94
C GLU A 6 -12.34 21.28 -19.83
N GLN A 7 -12.36 22.55 -19.39
CA GLN A 7 -11.18 23.40 -19.24
C GLN A 7 -10.56 23.38 -17.83
N LEU A 8 -11.00 22.47 -16.95
CA LEU A 8 -10.55 22.35 -15.55
C LEU A 8 -9.03 22.51 -15.36
N PHE A 9 -8.22 21.86 -16.20
CA PHE A 9 -6.75 21.85 -16.07
C PHE A 9 -6.05 23.01 -16.78
N SER A 10 -6.78 23.86 -17.52
CA SER A 10 -6.24 25.04 -18.20
C SER A 10 -6.60 26.36 -17.52
N LYS A 11 -7.32 26.32 -16.39
CA LYS A 11 -7.72 27.52 -15.64
C LYS A 11 -6.55 28.11 -14.85
N SER A 12 -6.54 29.44 -14.75
CA SER A 12 -5.58 30.19 -13.92
C SER A 12 -5.81 30.03 -12.41
N ALA A 13 -7.04 29.69 -11.98
CA ALA A 13 -7.41 29.45 -10.60
C ALA A 13 -8.26 28.17 -10.49
N PRO A 14 -7.66 27.01 -10.22
CA PRO A 14 -8.38 25.75 -10.11
C PRO A 14 -9.11 25.65 -8.76
N LEU A 15 -10.43 25.90 -8.74
CA LEU A 15 -11.23 25.88 -7.51
C LEU A 15 -11.36 24.46 -6.94
N LEU A 16 -11.30 23.43 -7.78
CA LEU A 16 -11.47 22.03 -7.39
C LEU A 16 -10.44 21.58 -6.35
N ALA A 17 -9.20 22.06 -6.43
CA ALA A 17 -8.18 21.75 -5.42
C ALA A 17 -8.60 22.27 -4.04
N ALA A 18 -8.93 23.56 -3.93
CA ALA A 18 -9.41 24.18 -2.69
C ALA A 18 -10.73 23.56 -2.19
N ALA A 19 -11.66 23.22 -3.10
CA ALA A 19 -12.91 22.57 -2.75
C ALA A 19 -12.69 21.16 -2.17
N SER A 20 -11.78 20.38 -2.78
CA SER A 20 -11.43 19.04 -2.28
C SER A 20 -10.69 19.09 -0.94
N GLU A 21 -9.83 20.08 -0.75
CA GLU A 21 -9.16 20.34 0.53
C GLU A 21 -10.16 20.69 1.63
N LEU A 22 -11.08 21.60 1.35
CA LEU A 22 -12.16 21.95 2.27
C LEU A 22 -13.04 20.74 2.61
N ALA A 23 -13.39 19.93 1.60
CA ALA A 23 -14.16 18.71 1.82
C ALA A 23 -13.43 17.75 2.77
N TYR A 24 -12.12 17.55 2.57
CA TYR A 24 -11.28 16.75 3.46
C TYR A 24 -11.30 17.27 4.90
N HIS A 25 -11.01 18.57 5.10
CA HIS A 25 -11.02 19.14 6.45
C HIS A 25 -12.40 19.07 7.11
N THR A 26 -13.47 19.18 6.33
CA THR A 26 -14.84 19.04 6.82
C THR A 26 -15.11 17.63 7.35
N VAL A 27 -14.78 16.58 6.59
CA VAL A 27 -14.98 15.20 7.05
C VAL A 27 -14.00 14.80 8.15
N HIS A 28 -12.78 15.33 8.14
CA HIS A 28 -11.76 15.03 9.15
C HIS A 28 -12.07 15.67 10.51
N CYS A 29 -12.67 16.87 10.53
CA CYS A 29 -13.00 17.58 11.76
C CYS A 29 -14.10 16.88 12.57
N SER A 30 -15.08 16.29 11.89
CA SER A 30 -16.14 15.52 12.53
C SER A 30 -16.47 14.30 11.69
N ALA A 31 -16.28 13.14 12.30
CA ALA A 31 -16.45 11.87 11.62
C ALA A 31 -17.93 11.67 11.13
N LEU A 32 -18.92 12.25 11.82
CA LEU A 32 -20.33 12.27 11.36
C LEU A 32 -20.54 12.96 10.01
N ASN A 33 -19.67 13.91 9.65
CA ASN A 33 -19.75 14.58 8.35
C ASN A 33 -19.49 13.61 7.19
N ALA A 34 -18.75 12.52 7.42
CA ALA A 34 -18.57 11.48 6.40
C ALA A 34 -19.88 10.73 6.12
N GLU A 35 -20.72 10.51 7.13
CA GLU A 35 -22.03 9.89 6.95
C GLU A 35 -23.01 10.80 6.21
N GLU A 36 -23.03 12.09 6.55
CA GLU A 36 -23.85 13.07 5.82
C GLU A 36 -23.37 13.24 4.37
N LEU A 37 -22.05 13.29 4.15
CA LEU A 37 -21.47 13.30 2.80
C LEU A 37 -21.96 12.10 1.98
N ARG A 38 -22.02 10.91 2.57
CA ARG A 38 -22.58 9.72 1.91
C ARG A 38 -24.07 9.87 1.63
N ARG A 39 -24.88 10.35 2.59
CA ARG A 39 -26.34 10.50 2.42
C ARG A 39 -26.71 11.45 1.28
N GLU A 40 -25.90 12.48 1.08
CA GLU A 40 -26.08 13.48 0.02
C GLU A 40 -25.40 13.09 -1.32
N ASN A 41 -25.02 11.82 -1.51
CA ASN A 41 -24.30 11.31 -2.70
C ASN A 41 -22.96 12.01 -2.98
N GLY A 42 -22.31 12.53 -1.93
CA GLY A 42 -21.03 13.20 -2.03
C GLY A 42 -19.87 12.27 -2.37
N LEU A 43 -19.94 10.98 -2.00
CA LEU A 43 -18.89 10.00 -2.35
C LEU A 43 -18.79 9.80 -3.87
N GLU A 44 -19.92 9.81 -4.57
CA GLU A 44 -20.01 9.73 -6.02
C GLU A 44 -19.42 10.96 -6.68
N ILE A 45 -19.75 12.16 -6.18
CA ILE A 45 -19.22 13.43 -6.68
C ILE A 45 -17.70 13.48 -6.49
N LEU A 46 -17.22 13.06 -5.32
CA LEU A 46 -15.79 12.94 -5.07
C LEU A 46 -15.13 11.94 -6.03
N LEU A 47 -15.75 10.79 -6.29
CA LEU A 47 -15.20 9.80 -7.22
C LEU A 47 -15.16 10.31 -8.66
N GLU A 48 -16.16 11.06 -9.12
CA GLU A 48 -16.15 11.68 -10.45
C GLU A 48 -14.94 12.61 -10.62
N ALA A 49 -14.72 13.50 -9.65
CA ALA A 49 -13.56 14.39 -9.61
C ALA A 49 -12.25 13.61 -9.54
N TYR A 50 -12.20 12.59 -8.68
CA TYR A 50 -11.03 11.72 -8.49
C TYR A 50 -10.63 11.00 -9.76
N THR A 51 -11.58 10.32 -10.41
CA THR A 51 -11.38 9.59 -11.67
C THR A 51 -10.81 10.52 -12.74
N ARG A 52 -11.36 11.72 -12.84
CA ARG A 52 -10.91 12.71 -13.82
C ARG A 52 -9.47 13.16 -13.56
N CYS A 53 -9.10 13.41 -12.31
CA CYS A 53 -7.74 13.79 -11.93
C CYS A 53 -6.75 12.64 -12.07
N VAL A 54 -7.11 11.42 -11.68
CA VAL A 54 -6.29 10.21 -11.86
C VAL A 54 -5.99 9.94 -13.34
N ASN A 55 -6.97 10.19 -14.22
CA ASN A 55 -6.80 9.96 -15.65
C ASN A 55 -5.75 10.85 -16.32
N VAL A 56 -5.48 12.04 -15.78
CA VAL A 56 -4.46 12.97 -16.31
C VAL A 56 -3.09 12.83 -15.66
N LEU A 57 -2.97 12.04 -14.58
CA LEU A 57 -1.68 11.74 -13.96
C LEU A 57 -0.76 11.00 -14.94
N ASN A 58 0.51 11.40 -14.95
CA ASN A 58 1.53 10.84 -15.83
C ASN A 58 2.92 10.95 -15.18
N LYS A 59 3.97 10.48 -15.87
CA LYS A 59 5.36 10.46 -15.34
C LYS A 59 5.98 11.84 -15.12
N SER A 60 5.36 12.90 -15.64
CA SER A 60 5.82 14.29 -15.50
C SER A 60 4.97 15.09 -14.50
N SER A 61 3.96 14.46 -13.89
CA SER A 61 3.15 15.09 -12.86
C SER A 61 4.00 15.50 -11.66
N LYS A 62 3.66 16.63 -11.04
CA LYS A 62 4.36 17.21 -9.89
C LYS A 62 3.45 17.28 -8.67
N PRO A 63 4.01 17.27 -7.44
CA PRO A 63 3.23 17.40 -6.21
C PRO A 63 2.30 18.63 -6.16
N THR A 64 2.66 19.70 -6.86
CA THR A 64 1.90 20.96 -6.92
C THR A 64 0.83 21.00 -8.01
N ASP A 65 0.76 20.00 -8.88
CA ASP A 65 -0.23 19.98 -9.96
C ASP A 65 -1.64 19.81 -9.38
N THR A 66 -2.61 20.53 -9.94
CA THR A 66 -4.02 20.47 -9.52
C THR A 66 -4.53 19.03 -9.39
N ALA A 67 -4.24 18.17 -10.38
CA ALA A 67 -4.67 16.78 -10.35
C ALA A 67 -4.09 16.00 -9.17
N VAL A 68 -2.82 16.25 -8.82
CA VAL A 68 -2.16 15.57 -7.69
C VAL A 68 -2.72 16.06 -6.36
N LEU A 69 -2.96 17.37 -6.22
CA LEU A 69 -3.59 17.96 -5.03
C LEU A 69 -5.00 17.41 -4.83
N VAL A 70 -5.85 17.45 -5.87
CA VAL A 70 -7.23 16.92 -5.80
C VAL A 70 -7.23 15.43 -5.45
N CYS A 71 -6.39 14.62 -6.11
CA CYS A 71 -6.24 13.21 -5.75
C CYS A 71 -5.86 13.06 -4.28
N THR A 72 -4.89 13.83 -3.79
CA THR A 72 -4.43 13.77 -2.38
C THR A 72 -5.57 14.02 -1.40
N HIS A 73 -6.32 15.12 -1.58
CA HIS A 73 -7.41 15.46 -0.66
C HIS A 73 -8.57 14.47 -0.74
N ILE A 74 -8.97 14.06 -1.95
CA ILE A 74 -10.07 13.11 -2.12
C ILE A 74 -9.72 11.72 -1.58
N THR A 75 -8.49 11.23 -1.79
CA THR A 75 -8.03 9.97 -1.17
C THR A 75 -8.15 10.04 0.36
N ARG A 76 -7.78 11.16 0.98
CA ARG A 76 -7.97 11.35 2.44
C ARG A 76 -9.44 11.37 2.85
N CYS A 77 -10.34 11.97 2.05
CA CYS A 77 -11.78 11.89 2.29
C CYS A 77 -12.26 10.44 2.34
N PHE A 78 -11.82 9.61 1.37
CA PHE A 78 -12.16 8.19 1.36
C PHE A 78 -11.58 7.44 2.57
N SER A 79 -10.35 7.75 2.99
CA SER A 79 -9.76 7.15 4.21
C SER A 79 -10.59 7.45 5.46
N VAL A 80 -11.04 8.70 5.63
CA VAL A 80 -11.90 9.09 6.76
C VAL A 80 -13.26 8.42 6.66
N ALA A 81 -13.88 8.44 5.49
CA ALA A 81 -15.19 7.84 5.29
C ALA A 81 -15.18 6.32 5.48
N ALA A 82 -14.10 5.63 5.13
CA ALA A 82 -13.95 4.18 5.33
C ALA A 82 -14.05 3.74 6.81
N GLN A 83 -13.90 4.65 7.77
CA GLN A 83 -14.12 4.32 9.19
C GLN A 83 -15.59 3.95 9.50
N PHE A 84 -16.53 4.35 8.64
CA PHE A 84 -17.96 4.12 8.81
C PHE A 84 -18.46 2.97 7.94
N GLN A 85 -19.20 2.04 8.55
CA GLN A 85 -19.75 0.87 7.85
C GLN A 85 -20.63 1.28 6.66
N GLY A 86 -21.58 2.21 6.85
CA GLY A 86 -22.46 2.63 5.76
C GLY A 86 -21.70 3.27 4.58
N CYS A 87 -20.57 3.93 4.84
CA CYS A 87 -19.70 4.47 3.79
C CYS A 87 -18.95 3.35 3.06
N ARG A 88 -18.42 2.35 3.78
CA ARG A 88 -17.78 1.18 3.14
C ARG A 88 -18.77 0.40 2.27
N GLU A 89 -19.97 0.15 2.78
CA GLU A 89 -21.06 -0.49 2.02
C GLU A 89 -21.34 0.26 0.72
N ARG A 90 -21.35 1.59 0.76
CA ARG A 90 -21.53 2.38 -0.46
C ARG A 90 -20.32 2.32 -1.40
N MET A 91 -19.10 2.35 -0.85
CA MET A 91 -17.87 2.29 -1.65
C MET A 91 -17.71 0.97 -2.42
N ILE A 92 -18.31 -0.13 -1.96
CA ILE A 92 -18.34 -1.41 -2.70
C ILE A 92 -18.98 -1.25 -4.08
N ASP A 93 -20.04 -0.44 -4.19
CA ASP A 93 -20.71 -0.17 -5.48
C ASP A 93 -19.88 0.76 -6.38
N LEU A 94 -18.97 1.52 -5.78
CA LEU A 94 -18.11 2.50 -6.44
C LEU A 94 -16.82 1.86 -7.00
N LYS A 95 -16.96 0.81 -7.81
CA LYS A 95 -15.85 -0.05 -8.29
C LYS A 95 -14.65 0.70 -8.89
N GLN A 96 -14.87 1.89 -9.46
CA GLN A 96 -13.80 2.71 -10.04
C GLN A 96 -12.84 3.25 -8.97
N LEU A 97 -13.29 3.42 -7.72
CA LEU A 97 -12.48 3.90 -6.60
C LEU A 97 -11.21 3.07 -6.42
N VAL A 98 -11.35 1.75 -6.34
CA VAL A 98 -10.23 0.83 -6.11
C VAL A 98 -9.26 0.85 -7.29
N LYS A 99 -9.78 0.89 -8.52
CA LYS A 99 -8.96 0.95 -9.75
C LYS A 99 -8.13 2.22 -9.81
N ASP A 100 -8.76 3.36 -9.50
CA ASP A 100 -8.09 4.66 -9.49
C ASP A 100 -7.07 4.76 -8.35
N LEU A 101 -7.39 4.24 -7.17
CA LEU A 101 -6.46 4.18 -6.04
C LEU A 101 -5.21 3.35 -6.40
N CYS A 102 -5.36 2.16 -6.98
CA CYS A 102 -4.23 1.36 -7.45
C CYS A 102 -3.43 2.07 -8.55
N ARG A 103 -4.10 2.78 -9.46
CA ARG A 103 -3.42 3.56 -10.50
C ARG A 103 -2.58 4.69 -9.90
N ILE A 104 -2.99 5.30 -8.80
CA ILE A 104 -2.15 6.28 -8.09
C ILE A 104 -0.84 5.64 -7.59
N LEU A 105 -0.91 4.44 -6.99
CA LEU A 105 0.25 3.72 -6.49
C LEU A 105 1.28 3.38 -7.60
N TYR A 106 0.87 3.39 -8.87
CA TYR A 106 1.78 3.24 -10.00
C TYR A 106 2.78 4.40 -10.12
N PHE A 107 2.39 5.62 -9.74
CA PHE A 107 3.18 6.83 -9.88
C PHE A 107 4.13 7.04 -8.70
N LYS A 108 5.07 6.10 -8.48
CA LYS A 108 5.99 6.06 -7.32
C LYS A 108 6.80 7.34 -7.05
N HIS A 109 6.99 8.19 -8.06
CA HIS A 109 7.64 9.50 -7.94
C HIS A 109 6.79 10.54 -7.18
N LEU A 110 5.47 10.35 -7.09
CA LEU A 110 4.56 11.16 -6.28
C LEU A 110 4.45 10.58 -4.87
N THR A 111 5.58 10.48 -4.17
CA THR A 111 5.73 9.69 -2.92
C THR A 111 4.76 10.12 -1.82
N LYS A 112 4.50 11.43 -1.65
CA LYS A 112 3.51 11.94 -0.68
C LYS A 112 2.09 11.48 -1.00
N LEU A 113 1.69 11.52 -2.29
CA LEU A 113 0.39 11.03 -2.73
C LEU A 113 0.29 9.50 -2.58
N CYS A 114 1.36 8.76 -2.92
CA CYS A 114 1.42 7.32 -2.69
C CYS A 114 1.25 6.96 -1.22
N SER A 115 1.82 7.76 -0.30
CA SER A 115 1.67 7.53 1.15
C SER A 115 0.21 7.65 1.58
N VAL A 116 -0.46 8.72 1.14
CA VAL A 116 -1.89 8.93 1.40
C VAL A 116 -2.74 7.81 0.77
N ALA A 117 -2.40 7.34 -0.42
CA ALA A 117 -3.07 6.21 -1.07
C ALA A 117 -2.87 4.91 -0.28
N THR A 118 -1.67 4.64 0.22
CA THR A 118 -1.36 3.46 1.04
C THR A 118 -2.12 3.48 2.38
N GLU A 119 -2.26 4.64 3.01
CA GLU A 119 -3.12 4.80 4.20
C GLU A 119 -4.59 4.49 3.87
N CYS A 120 -5.07 4.94 2.71
CA CYS A 120 -6.42 4.64 2.21
C CYS A 120 -6.63 3.15 1.95
N VAL A 121 -5.64 2.44 1.38
CA VAL A 121 -5.67 0.97 1.23
C VAL A 121 -5.88 0.30 2.58
N SER A 122 -5.18 0.73 3.63
CA SER A 122 -5.34 0.19 4.98
C SER A 122 -6.76 0.44 5.51
N ALA A 123 -7.26 1.66 5.36
CA ALA A 123 -8.60 2.03 5.83
C ALA A 123 -9.74 1.26 5.13
N LEU A 124 -9.62 1.04 3.82
CA LEU A 124 -10.58 0.26 3.04
C LEU A 124 -10.52 -1.24 3.35
N SER A 125 -9.36 -1.75 3.79
CA SER A 125 -9.16 -3.17 4.11
C SER A 125 -9.97 -3.66 5.32
N ILE A 126 -10.62 -2.76 6.06
CA ILE A 126 -11.53 -3.08 7.16
C ILE A 126 -12.77 -3.86 6.66
N ASP A 127 -13.16 -3.66 5.39
CA ASP A 127 -14.24 -4.41 4.76
C ASP A 127 -13.68 -5.52 3.86
N SER A 128 -14.19 -6.74 4.00
CA SER A 128 -13.67 -7.91 3.29
C SER A 128 -13.84 -7.84 1.77
N ILE A 129 -14.89 -7.17 1.28
CA ILE A 129 -15.13 -7.03 -0.16
C ILE A 129 -14.13 -6.02 -0.73
N LEU A 130 -13.99 -4.86 -0.09
CA LEU A 130 -13.01 -3.85 -0.51
C LEU A 130 -11.57 -4.39 -0.42
N GLN A 131 -11.25 -5.13 0.64
CA GLN A 131 -9.97 -5.81 0.81
C GLN A 131 -9.67 -6.75 -0.37
N LEU A 132 -10.64 -7.57 -0.79
CA LEU A 132 -10.46 -8.47 -1.93
C LEU A 132 -10.32 -7.70 -3.27
N GLU A 133 -11.10 -6.64 -3.47
CA GLU A 133 -11.02 -5.84 -4.71
C GLU A 133 -9.68 -5.11 -4.84
N LEU A 134 -9.09 -4.64 -3.72
CA LEU A 134 -7.74 -4.06 -3.68
C LEU A 134 -6.68 -5.07 -4.14
N ILE A 135 -6.79 -6.31 -3.68
CA ILE A 135 -5.90 -7.41 -4.06
C ILE A 135 -6.05 -7.74 -5.55
N LYS A 136 -7.27 -7.91 -6.04
CA LYS A 136 -7.54 -8.15 -7.47
C LYS A 136 -7.05 -7.01 -8.37
N SER A 137 -7.10 -5.78 -7.86
CA SER A 137 -6.62 -4.59 -8.58
C SER A 137 -5.10 -4.39 -8.47
N GLY A 138 -4.37 -5.33 -7.87
CA GLY A 138 -2.91 -5.35 -7.86
C GLY A 138 -2.25 -4.44 -6.83
N ALA A 139 -2.99 -3.95 -5.81
CA ALA A 139 -2.43 -3.05 -4.79
C ALA A 139 -1.15 -3.62 -4.16
N LEU A 140 -1.14 -4.93 -3.88
CA LEU A 140 -0.05 -5.63 -3.23
C LEU A 140 1.31 -5.46 -3.93
N TRP A 141 1.33 -5.42 -5.26
CA TRP A 141 2.57 -5.29 -6.04
C TRP A 141 3.28 -3.96 -5.78
N HIS A 142 2.50 -2.89 -5.72
CA HIS A 142 3.01 -1.56 -5.43
C HIS A 142 3.53 -1.45 -4.00
N LEU A 143 2.75 -1.97 -3.04
CA LEU A 143 3.10 -1.92 -1.62
C LEU A 143 4.42 -2.65 -1.35
N LEU A 144 4.59 -3.86 -1.89
CA LEU A 144 5.83 -4.62 -1.73
C LEU A 144 7.03 -3.89 -2.35
N LEU A 145 6.87 -3.29 -3.54
CA LEU A 145 7.93 -2.51 -4.17
C LEU A 145 8.34 -1.27 -3.35
N PHE A 146 7.41 -0.66 -2.61
CA PHE A 146 7.73 0.48 -1.75
C PHE A 146 8.67 0.11 -0.59
N MET A 147 8.56 -1.11 -0.06
CA MET A 147 9.39 -1.60 1.05
C MET A 147 10.89 -1.60 0.72
N PHE A 148 11.25 -1.80 -0.55
CA PHE A 148 12.64 -1.82 -1.03
C PHE A 148 13.25 -0.43 -1.25
N ASN A 149 12.50 0.65 -1.00
CA ASN A 149 13.04 2.01 -1.01
C ASN A 149 13.38 2.51 0.40
N TYR A 150 13.28 1.64 1.41
CA TYR A 150 13.61 1.99 2.79
C TYR A 150 15.12 2.01 3.00
N ASP A 151 15.62 3.10 3.57
CA ASP A 151 17.01 3.25 4.00
C ASP A 151 17.06 3.33 5.52
N PHE A 152 17.47 2.22 6.15
CA PHE A 152 17.60 2.13 7.60
C PHE A 152 18.79 2.95 8.15
N THR A 153 19.77 3.31 7.33
CA THR A 153 20.94 4.08 7.78
C THR A 153 20.59 5.52 8.10
N LEU A 154 19.58 6.08 7.40
CA LEU A 154 18.99 7.37 7.74
C LEU A 154 18.32 7.33 9.11
N ASP A 155 17.65 6.22 9.43
CA ASP A 155 16.98 6.02 10.72
C ASP A 155 17.97 5.92 11.89
N GLU A 156 19.17 5.38 11.65
CA GLU A 156 20.22 5.19 12.65
C GLU A 156 21.19 6.38 12.74
N GLY A 157 21.23 7.26 11.73
CA GLY A 157 22.21 8.35 11.61
C GLY A 157 22.00 9.57 12.51
N GLY A 158 20.90 9.64 13.27
CA GLY A 158 20.66 10.68 14.29
C GLY A 158 20.52 12.13 13.78
N VAL A 159 20.36 12.35 12.47
CA VAL A 159 20.20 13.69 11.87
C VAL A 159 18.76 14.19 12.08
N GLU A 160 18.58 15.50 12.35
CA GLU A 160 17.26 16.14 12.39
C GLU A 160 16.53 15.98 11.04
N ARG A 161 15.24 15.65 11.11
CA ARG A 161 14.46 15.21 9.94
C ARG A 161 13.27 16.10 9.70
N SER A 162 13.00 16.36 8.44
CA SER A 162 11.76 16.96 7.98
C SER A 162 11.41 16.39 6.61
N GLU A 163 10.15 15.98 6.42
CA GLU A 163 9.60 15.50 5.15
C GLU A 163 9.66 16.56 4.03
N ASP A 164 9.83 17.84 4.38
CA ASP A 164 9.95 18.92 3.41
C ASP A 164 11.39 19.14 2.95
N ALA A 165 12.37 18.61 3.69
CA ALA A 165 13.80 18.76 3.39
C ALA A 165 14.44 17.47 2.84
N ASN A 166 13.89 16.29 3.16
CA ASN A 166 14.49 15.01 2.82
C ASN A 166 13.51 14.05 2.14
N GLN A 167 13.72 13.82 0.84
CA GLN A 167 12.92 12.90 0.04
C GLN A 167 13.00 11.44 0.54
N GLN A 168 14.15 11.04 1.10
CA GLN A 168 14.34 9.69 1.64
C GLN A 168 13.49 9.48 2.91
N GLU A 169 13.26 10.51 3.71
CA GLU A 169 12.36 10.43 4.87
C GLU A 169 10.92 10.12 4.42
N VAL A 170 10.47 10.75 3.33
CA VAL A 170 9.15 10.47 2.73
C VAL A 170 9.07 9.04 2.20
N SER A 171 10.13 8.54 1.56
CA SER A 171 10.23 7.14 1.13
C SER A 171 10.21 6.16 2.30
N ASN A 172 10.91 6.47 3.39
CA ASN A 172 10.93 5.65 4.60
C ASN A 172 9.55 5.59 5.26
N ARG A 173 8.85 6.72 5.36
CA ARG A 173 7.46 6.75 5.83
C ARG A 173 6.54 5.91 4.94
N LEU A 174 6.64 6.08 3.62
CA LEU A 174 5.85 5.28 2.67
C LEU A 174 6.10 3.78 2.84
N ALA A 175 7.36 3.35 3.05
CA ALA A 175 7.69 1.95 3.28
C ALA A 175 7.06 1.41 4.57
N LYS A 176 7.07 2.20 5.66
CA LYS A 176 6.40 1.86 6.94
C LYS A 176 4.88 1.73 6.76
N GLU A 177 4.26 2.67 6.03
CA GLU A 177 2.83 2.57 5.70
C GLU A 177 2.54 1.38 4.79
N ALA A 178 3.44 1.00 3.89
CA ALA A 178 3.28 -0.17 3.03
C ALA A 178 3.25 -1.48 3.83
N ILE A 179 4.06 -1.60 4.89
CA ILE A 179 3.98 -2.73 5.84
C ILE A 179 2.60 -2.79 6.48
N LYS A 180 2.09 -1.67 7.01
CA LYS A 180 0.76 -1.58 7.63
C LYS A 180 -0.36 -1.92 6.65
N ALA A 181 -0.25 -1.48 5.40
CA ALA A 181 -1.22 -1.81 4.36
C ALA A 181 -1.20 -3.29 4.00
N CYS A 182 -0.03 -3.92 3.87
CA CYS A 182 0.08 -5.38 3.68
C CYS A 182 -0.47 -6.15 4.90
N ALA A 183 -0.19 -5.68 6.12
CA ALA A 183 -0.73 -6.25 7.35
C ALA A 183 -2.26 -6.18 7.37
N SER A 184 -2.82 -5.04 6.95
CA SER A 184 -4.28 -4.82 6.86
C SER A 184 -4.92 -5.70 5.78
N LEU A 185 -4.30 -5.80 4.60
CA LEU A 185 -4.79 -6.63 3.50
C LEU A 185 -4.76 -8.14 3.81
N GLY A 186 -3.82 -8.58 4.66
CA GLY A 186 -3.74 -9.96 5.15
C GLY A 186 -4.54 -10.22 6.43
N GLY A 187 -5.08 -9.18 7.07
CA GLY A 187 -5.73 -9.27 8.37
C GLY A 187 -4.79 -9.76 9.47
N TYR A 188 -3.53 -9.32 9.47
CA TYR A 188 -2.53 -9.65 10.49
C TYR A 188 -2.68 -8.81 11.77
N ILE A 189 -3.36 -7.66 11.67
CA ILE A 189 -3.54 -6.73 12.78
C ILE A 189 -4.57 -7.30 13.75
N PRO A 190 -4.24 -7.46 15.04
CA PRO A 190 -5.21 -7.89 16.06
C PRO A 190 -6.06 -6.71 16.56
N GLY A 191 -7.25 -7.00 17.08
CA GLY A 191 -8.08 -6.02 17.81
C GLY A 191 -9.51 -5.92 17.31
N ASP A 192 -10.30 -5.15 18.06
CA ASP A 192 -11.69 -4.85 17.71
C ASP A 192 -11.73 -3.89 16.52
N ASN A 193 -12.59 -4.17 15.54
CA ASN A 193 -12.63 -3.48 14.24
C ASN A 193 -11.34 -3.64 13.39
N ALA A 194 -10.53 -4.67 13.64
CA ALA A 194 -9.39 -4.97 12.78
C ALA A 194 -9.83 -5.51 11.40
N PRO A 195 -9.00 -5.35 10.36
CA PRO A 195 -9.24 -5.98 9.06
C PRO A 195 -9.45 -7.49 9.17
N PRO A 196 -10.43 -8.07 8.46
CA PRO A 196 -10.69 -9.50 8.50
C PRO A 196 -9.52 -10.30 7.93
N ILE A 197 -9.34 -11.53 8.42
CA ILE A 197 -8.32 -12.46 7.92
C ILE A 197 -8.56 -12.74 6.44
N ASN A 198 -7.53 -12.56 5.63
CA ASN A 198 -7.56 -12.86 4.20
C ASN A 198 -6.51 -13.92 3.85
N ASN A 199 -6.93 -15.19 3.83
CA ASN A 199 -6.04 -16.31 3.59
C ASN A 199 -5.37 -16.27 2.20
N LEU A 200 -6.04 -15.70 1.19
CA LEU A 200 -5.47 -15.51 -0.14
C LEU A 200 -4.27 -14.56 -0.06
N THR A 201 -4.46 -13.39 0.54
CA THR A 201 -3.38 -12.40 0.71
C THR A 201 -2.24 -12.97 1.56
N ARG A 202 -2.56 -13.67 2.65
CA ARG A 202 -1.54 -14.32 3.49
C ARG A 202 -0.72 -15.34 2.72
N GLY A 203 -1.36 -16.20 1.93
CA GLY A 203 -0.66 -17.18 1.09
C GLY A 203 0.25 -16.52 0.04
N ILE A 204 -0.19 -15.43 -0.58
CA ILE A 204 0.66 -14.65 -1.50
C ILE A 204 1.86 -14.04 -0.76
N LEU A 205 1.62 -13.40 0.39
CA LEU A 205 2.68 -12.78 1.20
C LEU A 205 3.68 -13.81 1.73
N GLU A 206 3.22 -14.98 2.19
CA GLU A 206 4.08 -16.07 2.66
C GLU A 206 4.95 -16.66 1.55
N SER A 207 4.43 -16.72 0.32
CA SER A 207 5.24 -17.14 -0.82
C SER A 207 6.30 -16.09 -1.18
N LEU A 208 5.89 -14.82 -1.28
CA LEU A 208 6.77 -13.75 -1.76
C LEU A 208 7.77 -13.31 -0.69
N LEU A 209 7.33 -13.07 0.54
CA LEU A 209 8.21 -12.60 1.62
C LEU A 209 8.85 -13.74 2.41
N THR A 210 8.52 -15.00 2.11
CA THR A 210 8.71 -16.17 3.01
C THR A 210 7.77 -16.12 4.22
N SER A 211 7.40 -17.30 4.74
CA SER A 211 6.55 -17.40 5.93
C SER A 211 7.12 -16.67 7.14
N PHE A 212 8.45 -16.65 7.29
CA PHE A 212 9.11 -15.98 8.41
C PHE A 212 8.84 -14.47 8.44
N LEU A 213 9.04 -13.77 7.31
CA LEU A 213 8.81 -12.32 7.26
C LEU A 213 7.31 -11.98 7.18
N ALA A 214 6.51 -12.79 6.48
CA ALA A 214 5.07 -12.56 6.38
C ALA A 214 4.39 -12.61 7.77
N ASN A 215 4.80 -13.55 8.63
CA ASN A 215 4.27 -13.65 10.00
C ASN A 215 4.65 -12.47 10.89
N GLN A 216 5.67 -11.69 10.53
CA GLN A 216 6.07 -10.49 11.28
C GLN A 216 5.25 -9.25 10.89
N LEU A 217 4.50 -9.26 9.78
CA LEU A 217 3.75 -8.08 9.32
C LEU A 217 2.74 -7.54 10.35
N GLY A 218 2.26 -8.39 11.26
CA GLY A 218 1.38 -7.98 12.37
C GLY A 218 2.10 -7.32 13.56
N ASN A 219 3.43 -7.23 13.54
CA ASN A 219 4.21 -6.66 14.64
C ASN A 219 4.14 -5.13 14.63
N GLU A 220 4.25 -4.51 15.81
CA GLU A 220 4.18 -3.05 15.99
C GLU A 220 5.44 -2.30 15.53
N LYS A 221 6.43 -2.99 14.96
CA LYS A 221 7.75 -2.45 14.59
C LYS A 221 8.06 -2.67 13.11
N PRO A 222 7.43 -1.91 12.18
CA PRO A 222 7.66 -2.07 10.75
C PRO A 222 9.13 -1.85 10.35
N GLU A 223 9.88 -1.02 11.06
CA GLU A 223 11.31 -0.76 10.82
C GLU A 223 12.20 -1.99 10.95
N GLU A 224 11.89 -2.93 11.85
CA GLU A 224 12.68 -4.17 12.02
C GLU A 224 12.51 -5.10 10.80
N ILE A 225 11.29 -5.19 10.27
CA ILE A 225 10.98 -5.95 9.05
C ILE A 225 11.64 -5.30 7.85
N LEU A 226 11.50 -3.98 7.70
CA LEU A 226 12.09 -3.24 6.59
C LEU A 226 13.62 -3.30 6.61
N LYS A 227 14.25 -3.24 7.79
CA LYS A 227 15.70 -3.42 7.91
C LYS A 227 16.12 -4.81 7.45
N THR A 228 15.40 -5.86 7.89
CA THR A 228 15.64 -7.24 7.44
C THR A 228 15.48 -7.37 5.92
N LEU A 229 14.40 -6.83 5.37
CA LEU A 229 14.11 -6.84 3.93
C LEU A 229 15.20 -6.14 3.11
N ASN A 230 15.84 -5.10 3.65
CA ASN A 230 16.88 -4.32 2.95
C ASN A 230 18.31 -4.70 3.39
N SER A 231 18.49 -5.81 4.11
CA SER A 231 19.79 -6.34 4.55
C SER A 231 20.02 -7.77 4.04
N ASN A 232 21.27 -8.24 4.04
CA ASN A 232 21.53 -9.67 3.83
C ASN A 232 21.29 -10.44 5.14
N SER A 233 20.68 -11.60 5.05
CA SER A 233 20.42 -12.52 6.15
C SER A 233 20.57 -13.96 5.68
N GLU A 234 21.32 -14.76 6.42
CA GLU A 234 21.38 -16.21 6.27
C GLU A 234 21.21 -16.86 7.65
N THR A 235 19.95 -17.20 7.95
CA THR A 235 19.55 -17.87 9.20
C THR A 235 18.74 -19.12 8.85
N PRO A 236 18.52 -20.05 9.81
CA PRO A 236 17.68 -21.22 9.57
C PRO A 236 16.25 -20.89 9.09
N TYR A 237 15.74 -19.68 9.35
CA TYR A 237 14.41 -19.25 8.93
C TYR A 237 14.40 -18.39 7.66
N LEU A 238 15.54 -17.81 7.27
CA LEU A 238 15.59 -16.82 6.21
C LEU A 238 16.92 -16.86 5.46
N VAL A 239 16.83 -17.20 4.17
CA VAL A 239 17.87 -16.99 3.17
C VAL A 239 17.44 -15.81 2.32
N TRP A 240 18.07 -14.65 2.55
CA TRP A 240 17.72 -13.37 1.95
C TRP A 240 18.96 -12.55 1.64
N ASP A 241 19.21 -12.32 0.36
CA ASP A 241 20.35 -11.55 -0.13
C ASP A 241 19.96 -10.61 -1.29
N ASN A 242 20.95 -9.96 -1.88
CA ASN A 242 20.74 -9.11 -3.06
C ASN A 242 20.10 -9.86 -4.23
N GLY A 243 20.42 -11.15 -4.42
CA GLY A 243 19.86 -11.98 -5.48
C GLY A 243 18.36 -12.22 -5.28
N THR A 244 17.98 -12.67 -4.07
CA THR A 244 16.56 -12.87 -3.73
C THR A 244 15.74 -11.58 -3.85
N ARG A 245 16.28 -10.44 -3.40
CA ARG A 245 15.62 -9.14 -3.58
C ARG A 245 15.43 -8.77 -5.04
N ALA A 246 16.44 -8.99 -5.88
CA ALA A 246 16.36 -8.72 -7.31
C ALA A 246 15.30 -9.60 -7.99
N GLU A 247 15.31 -10.91 -7.70
CA GLU A 247 14.31 -11.85 -8.23
C GLU A 247 12.87 -11.44 -7.86
N LEU A 248 12.63 -11.08 -6.59
CA LEU A 248 11.32 -10.60 -6.17
C LEU A 248 10.96 -9.27 -6.80
N THR A 249 11.89 -8.32 -6.87
CA THR A 249 11.65 -7.00 -7.46
C THR A 249 11.25 -7.11 -8.94
N ASP A 250 11.97 -7.95 -9.70
CA ASP A 250 11.70 -8.20 -11.12
C ASP A 250 10.33 -8.87 -11.32
N PHE A 251 9.99 -9.83 -10.46
CA PHE A 251 8.67 -10.45 -10.44
C PHE A 251 7.56 -9.42 -10.18
N LEU A 252 7.72 -8.57 -9.16
CA LEU A 252 6.74 -7.56 -8.79
C LEU A 252 6.57 -6.49 -9.87
N GLU A 253 7.65 -6.00 -10.48
CA GLU A 253 7.59 -5.02 -11.58
C GLU A 253 6.90 -5.62 -12.83
N THR A 254 7.10 -6.91 -13.09
CA THR A 254 6.38 -7.64 -14.15
C THR A 254 4.89 -7.70 -13.87
N ARG A 255 4.49 -8.10 -12.65
CA ARG A 255 3.07 -8.16 -12.25
C ARG A 255 2.41 -6.79 -12.24
N ARG A 256 3.11 -5.76 -11.76
CA ARG A 256 2.66 -4.37 -11.76
C ARG A 256 2.39 -3.83 -13.17
N SER A 257 3.15 -4.28 -14.16
CA SER A 257 3.01 -3.86 -15.56
C SER A 257 1.99 -4.70 -16.35
N GLY A 258 1.61 -5.86 -15.81
CA GLY A 258 0.58 -6.73 -16.37
C GLY A 258 -0.79 -6.06 -16.37
N ARG A 259 -1.59 -6.33 -17.40
CA ARG A 259 -3.00 -5.90 -17.48
C ARG A 259 -3.98 -7.02 -17.13
N GLU A 260 -3.47 -8.20 -16.81
CA GLU A 260 -4.27 -9.38 -16.53
C GLU A 260 -4.85 -9.29 -15.12
N GLU A 261 -6.05 -9.82 -14.95
CA GLU A 261 -6.66 -9.97 -13.63
C GLU A 261 -5.76 -10.85 -12.75
N LEU A 262 -5.76 -10.57 -11.45
CA LEU A 262 -4.97 -11.32 -10.48
C LEU A 262 -5.27 -12.83 -10.59
N ASP A 263 -4.27 -13.61 -11.01
CA ASP A 263 -4.33 -15.05 -10.89
C ASP A 263 -4.24 -15.43 -9.39
N LEU A 264 -5.26 -16.14 -8.91
CA LEU A 264 -5.36 -16.57 -7.52
C LEU A 264 -4.26 -17.60 -7.15
N ASN A 265 -3.57 -18.17 -8.14
CA ASN A 265 -2.46 -19.09 -7.94
C ASN A 265 -1.07 -18.42 -7.92
N ILE A 266 -0.99 -17.09 -7.95
CA ILE A 266 0.29 -16.35 -8.07
C ILE A 266 1.35 -16.76 -7.04
N GLY A 267 0.95 -17.04 -5.79
CA GLY A 267 1.88 -17.49 -4.76
C GLY A 267 2.55 -18.83 -5.06
N SER A 268 1.98 -19.66 -5.94
CA SER A 268 2.58 -20.95 -6.33
C SER A 268 3.53 -20.88 -7.51
N GLU A 269 3.51 -19.78 -8.28
CA GLU A 269 4.34 -19.63 -9.49
C GLU A 269 5.73 -19.07 -9.20
N PHE A 270 5.88 -18.36 -8.08
CA PHE A 270 7.15 -17.74 -7.72
C PHE A 270 7.94 -18.62 -6.76
N THR A 271 9.19 -18.89 -7.10
CA THR A 271 10.13 -19.62 -6.24
C THR A 271 11.51 -19.04 -6.42
N TYR A 272 12.15 -18.67 -5.31
CA TYR A 272 13.51 -18.16 -5.32
C TYR A 272 14.51 -19.21 -5.80
N SER A 273 15.41 -18.80 -6.68
CA SER A 273 16.52 -19.63 -7.15
C SER A 273 17.37 -20.10 -5.96
N ALA A 274 17.61 -19.23 -4.98
CA ALA A 274 18.34 -19.54 -3.75
C ALA A 274 17.65 -20.58 -2.85
N HIS A 275 16.34 -20.82 -3.02
CA HIS A 275 15.60 -21.82 -2.25
C HIS A 275 15.41 -23.13 -3.04
N SER A 276 15.82 -23.15 -4.30
CA SER A 276 15.70 -24.33 -5.17
C SER A 276 16.62 -25.45 -4.69
N GLY A 277 16.05 -26.63 -4.45
CA GLY A 277 16.79 -27.80 -3.95
C GLY A 277 17.10 -27.79 -2.46
N GLU A 278 16.70 -26.74 -1.72
CA GLU A 278 16.85 -26.70 -0.27
C GLU A 278 15.79 -27.56 0.44
N LEU A 279 16.21 -28.34 1.44
CA LEU A 279 15.29 -29.08 2.31
C LEU A 279 14.75 -28.15 3.40
N ARG A 280 13.43 -27.92 3.37
CA ARG A 280 12.73 -27.13 4.37
C ARG A 280 11.77 -28.01 5.19
N ILE A 281 11.88 -27.96 6.52
CA ILE A 281 10.95 -28.63 7.45
C ILE A 281 10.36 -27.56 8.35
N GLY A 282 9.03 -27.38 8.33
CA GLY A 282 8.36 -26.34 9.13
C GLY A 282 8.84 -24.92 8.81
N GLY A 283 9.30 -24.65 7.57
CA GLY A 283 9.88 -23.37 7.17
C GLY A 283 11.37 -23.21 7.49
N ILE A 284 12.02 -24.22 8.07
CA ILE A 284 13.44 -24.17 8.48
C ILE A 284 14.33 -24.80 7.41
N PHE A 285 15.36 -24.08 6.96
CA PHE A 285 16.42 -24.55 6.09
C PHE A 285 17.35 -25.49 6.85
N VAL A 286 17.17 -26.81 6.67
CA VAL A 286 17.86 -27.85 7.45
C VAL A 286 19.38 -27.76 7.32
N ARG A 287 19.89 -27.43 6.11
CA ARG A 287 21.32 -27.24 5.87
C ARG A 287 21.91 -26.16 6.76
N ILE A 288 21.24 -25.01 6.85
CA ILE A 288 21.71 -23.85 7.63
C ILE A 288 21.58 -24.13 9.12
N TYR A 289 20.48 -24.77 9.55
CA TYR A 289 20.33 -25.19 10.94
C TYR A 289 21.46 -26.12 11.40
N ASN A 290 21.86 -27.08 10.56
CA ASN A 290 23.00 -27.97 10.88
C ASN A 290 24.34 -27.22 11.01
N GLN A 291 24.50 -26.09 10.31
CA GLN A 291 25.67 -25.21 10.44
C GLN A 291 25.57 -24.27 11.65
N GLN A 292 24.35 -23.97 12.09
CA GLN A 292 24.03 -23.09 13.21
C GLN A 292 23.16 -23.83 14.27
N PRO A 293 23.64 -24.94 14.87
CA PRO A 293 22.79 -25.84 15.67
C PRO A 293 22.29 -25.23 17.00
N THR A 294 22.86 -24.10 17.41
CA THR A 294 22.44 -23.34 18.60
C THR A 294 21.43 -22.25 18.28
N TYR A 295 21.01 -22.09 17.02
CA TYR A 295 20.04 -21.09 16.63
C TYR A 295 18.66 -21.44 17.25
N PRO A 296 18.01 -20.52 17.98
CA PRO A 296 16.73 -20.81 18.62
C PRO A 296 15.64 -21.13 17.58
N ILE A 297 14.98 -22.26 17.74
CA ILE A 297 13.77 -22.60 16.98
C ILE A 297 12.56 -22.07 17.76
N GLN A 298 11.74 -21.25 17.10
CA GLN A 298 10.43 -20.76 17.54
C GLN A 298 9.32 -21.74 17.14
#